data_AF-A0A938MU04-F1
#
_entry.id   AF-A0A938MU04-F1
#
_cell.length_a   1.000
_cell.length_b   1.000
_cell.length_c   1.000
_cell.angle_alpha   90.00
_cell.angle_beta   90.00
_cell.angle_gamma   90.00
#
_symmetry.space_group_name_H-M   'P 1'
#
loop_
_entity.id
_entity.type
_entity.pdbx_description
1 polymer ?
#
loop_
_entity_poly.entity_id
_entity_poly.type
_entity_poly.pdbx_seq_one_letter_code
_entity_poly.pdbx_strand_id
1 'polypeptide(L)' 'MFGLGHWELLIVAFVILLLFGNRLPGMMRSLGRGVVEFKHGLHGVDEDESKAGKKDKIEGES' A
#
# COMPACT_ATOMS: atom_id res chain seq x y z
N MET A 1 8.07 5.34 -33.69
CA MET A 1 7.12 4.26 -34.00
C MET A 1 6.38 3.94 -32.71
N PHE A 2 5.10 4.31 -32.61
CA PHE A 2 4.13 3.97 -31.55
C PHE A 2 4.60 4.21 -30.10
N GLY A 3 4.78 5.48 -29.73
CA GLY A 3 4.70 5.86 -28.32
C GLY A 3 3.24 5.81 -27.94
N LEU A 4 2.86 4.91 -27.02
CA LEU A 4 1.50 4.81 -26.48
C LEU A 4 1.01 6.21 -26.14
N GLY A 5 0.16 6.75 -27.00
CA GLY A 5 -0.30 8.12 -26.86
C GLY A 5 -1.18 8.19 -25.61
N HIS A 6 -1.15 9.33 -24.92
CA HIS A 6 -2.12 9.63 -23.86
C HIS A 6 -3.57 9.33 -24.31
N TRP A 7 -3.84 9.48 -25.61
CA TRP A 7 -5.11 9.18 -26.24
C TRP A 7 -5.48 7.68 -26.26
N GLU A 8 -4.53 6.80 -26.57
CA GLU A 8 -4.77 5.34 -26.56
C GLU A 8 -5.03 4.85 -25.13
N LEU A 9 -4.26 5.36 -24.16
CA LEU A 9 -4.46 5.01 -22.74
C LEU A 9 -5.83 5.48 -22.23
N LEU A 10 -6.28 6.66 -22.65
CA LEU A 10 -7.61 7.18 -22.33
C LEU A 10 -8.73 6.30 -22.89
N ILE A 11 -8.59 5.85 -24.15
CA ILE A 11 -9.59 4.96 -24.78
C ILE A 11 -9.65 3.62 -24.04
N VAL A 12 -8.50 3.03 -23.72
CA VAL A 12 -8.44 1.76 -22.97
C VAL A 12 -9.05 1.93 -21.57
N ALA A 13 -8.71 3.01 -20.87
CA ALA A 13 -9.28 3.33 -19.57
C ALA A 13 -10.81 3.51 -19.65
N PHE A 14 -11.31 4.14 -20.71
CA PHE A 14 -12.74 4.32 -20.93
C PHE A 14 -13.46 2.98 -21.17
N VAL A 15 -12.88 2.07 -21.95
CA VAL A 15 -13.44 0.72 -22.15
C VAL A 15 -13.49 -0.06 -20.82
N ILE A 16 -12.40 -0.04 -20.05
CA ILE A 16 -12.36 -0.67 -18.72
C ILE A 16 -13.40 -0.03 -17.80
N LEU A 17 -13.55 1.30 -17.83
CA LEU A 17 -14.56 2.00 -17.04
C LEU A 17 -15.99 1.62 -17.45
N LEU A 18 -16.28 1.37 -18.72
CA LEU A 18 -17.60 0.90 -19.14
C LEU A 18 -17.89 -0.54 -18.69
N LEU A 19 -16.87 -1.42 -18.71
CA LEU A 19 -17.02 -2.81 -18.28
C LEU A 19 -17.19 -2.95 -16.77
N PHE A 20 -16.38 -2.21 -16.00
CA PHE A 20 -16.36 -2.32 -14.54
C PHE A 20 -17.20 -1.25 -13.83
N GLY A 21 -17.48 -0.13 -14.50
CA GLY A 21 -18.26 0.98 -13.98
C GLY A 21 -17.76 1.47 -12.62
N ASN A 22 -18.70 1.61 -11.69
CA ASN A 22 -18.43 2.05 -10.32
C ASN A 22 -17.86 0.93 -9.40
N ARG A 23 -17.59 -0.28 -9.92
CA ARG A 23 -16.95 -1.35 -9.10
C ARG A 23 -15.44 -1.18 -9.00
N LEU A 24 -14.81 -0.53 -9.98
CA LEU A 24 -13.36 -0.34 -10.05
C LEU A 24 -12.81 0.49 -8.86
N PRO A 25 -13.44 1.61 -8.44
CA PRO A 25 -13.01 2.35 -7.25
C PRO A 25 -13.17 1.55 -5.95
N GLY A 26 -14.24 0.76 -5.83
CA GLY A 26 -14.47 -0.08 -4.66
C GLY A 26 -13.41 -1.17 -4.50
N MET A 27 -13.09 -1.86 -5.60
CA MET A 27 -12.00 -2.85 -5.64
C MET A 27 -10.65 -2.21 -5.36
N MET A 28 -10.32 -1.09 -6.00
CA MET A 28 -9.08 -0.34 -5.72
C MET A 28 -8.97 0.07 -4.25
N ARG A 29 -10.07 0.49 -3.62
CA ARG A 29 -10.05 0.89 -2.21
C ARG A 29 -9.80 -0.29 -1.28
N SER A 30 -10.37 -1.47 -1.58
CA SER A 30 -10.12 -2.70 -0.83
C SER A 30 -8.68 -3.22 -1.00
N LEU A 31 -8.16 -3.20 -2.23
CA LEU A 31 -6.78 -3.58 -2.53
C LEU A 31 -5.78 -2.60 -1.90
N GLY A 32 -6.06 -1.30 -1.99
CA GLY A 32 -5.22 -0.25 -1.41
C GLY A 32 -5.13 -0.36 0.11
N ARG A 33 -6.23 -0.68 0.80
CA ARG A 33 -6.22 -0.99 2.24
C ARG A 33 -5.30 -2.18 2.55
N GLY A 34 -5.42 -3.28 1.79
CA GLY A 34 -4.57 -4.46 1.97
C GLY A 34 -3.09 -4.18 1.73
N VAL A 35 -2.75 -3.39 0.71
CA VAL A 35 -1.35 -2.98 0.45
C VAL A 35 -0.80 -2.08 1.56
N VAL A 36 -1.61 -1.17 2.10
CA VAL A 36 -1.22 -0.31 3.22
C VAL A 36 -0.97 -1.14 4.48
N GLU A 37 -1.88 -2.06 4.82
CA GLU A 37 -1.72 -2.96 5.97
C GLU A 37 -0.53 -3.91 5.78
N PHE A 38 -0.31 -4.42 4.57
CA PHE A 38 0.87 -5.23 4.23
C PHE A 38 2.17 -4.45 4.44
N LYS A 39 2.24 -3.20 3.97
CA LYS A 39 3.39 -2.32 4.19
C LYS A 39 3.61 -2.03 5.69
N HIS A 40 2.54 -1.78 6.44
CA HIS A 40 2.62 -1.56 7.88
C HIS A 40 3.10 -2.82 8.63
N GLY A 41 2.66 -4.01 8.20
CA GLY A 41 3.13 -5.28 8.76
C GLY A 41 4.62 -5.51 8.48
N LEU A 42 5.10 -5.17 7.29
CA LEU A 42 6.53 -5.27 6.97
C LEU A 42 7.38 -4.27 7.77
N HIS A 43 6.93 -3.01 7.89
CA HIS A 43 7.64 -1.98 8.66
C HIS A 43 7.55 -2.18 10.18
N GLY A 44 6.44 -2.72 10.69
CA GLY A 44 6.26 -2.98 12.11
C GLY A 44 7.19 -4.07 12.64
N VAL A 45 7.57 -5.04 11.80
CA VAL A 45 8.61 -6.03 12.12
C VAL A 45 9.98 -5.37 12.31
N ASP A 46 10.32 -4.36 11.50
CA ASP A 46 11.56 -3.58 11.65
C ASP A 46 11.54 -2.67 12.91
N GLU A 47 10.37 -2.12 13.29
CA GLU A 47 10.23 -1.24 14.45
C GLU A 47 10.18 -1.99 15.79
N ASP A 48 9.62 -3.20 15.85
CA ASP A 48 9.59 -4.02 17.06
C ASP A 48 10.98 -4.58 17.44
N GLU A 49 11.85 -4.90 16.48
CA GLU A 49 13.25 -5.24 16.77
C GLU A 49 14.02 -4.08 17.43
N SER A 50 13.66 -2.83 17.13
CA SER A 50 14.32 -1.64 17.68
C SER A 50 13.86 -1.25 19.10
N LYS A 51 12.73 -1.79 19.58
CA LYS A 51 12.15 -1.45 20.90
C LYS A 51 12.47 -2.48 21.99
N ALA A 52 12.89 -3.69 21.63
CA ALA A 52 13.26 -4.74 22.58
C ALA A 52 14.58 -4.46 23.34
N GLY A 53 15.46 -3.57 22.84
CA GLY A 53 16.76 -3.27 23.46
C GLY A 53 16.79 -2.19 24.55
N LYS A 54 15.64 -1.62 24.95
CA LYS A 54 15.60 -0.44 25.85
C LYS A 54 14.70 -0.62 27.08
N LYS A 55 14.77 -1.77 27.75
CA LYS A 55 14.09 -1.99 29.05
C LYS A 55 14.94 -2.62 30.17
N ASP A 56 16.25 -2.83 29.98
CA ASP A 56 17.13 -3.44 31.00
C ASP A 56 18.17 -2.48 31.64
N LYS A 57 17.88 -1.18 31.79
CA LYS A 57 18.85 -0.22 32.39
C LYS A 57 18.29 0.76 33.44
N ILE A 58 17.16 0.44 34.08
CA ILE A 58 16.60 1.31 35.14
C ILE A 58 16.22 0.51 36.39
N GLU A 59 17.00 -0.49 36.79
CA GLU A 59 16.87 -1.13 38.10
C GLU A 59 18.26 -1.62 38.54
N GLY A 60 19.09 -0.73 39.07
CA GLY A 60 20.45 -1.09 39.47
C GLY A 60 21.31 0.07 39.93
N GLU A 61 20.74 1.07 40.61
CA GLU A 61 21.51 1.96 41.48
C GLU A 61 20.55 2.53 42.53
N SER A 62 20.45 1.83 43.65
CA SER A 62 19.88 2.29 44.92
C SER A 62 20.59 1.57 46.03
#